data_AF-A0A7S2NU42-F1
#
_entry.id   AF-A0A7S2NU42-F1
#
_cell.length_a   1.000
_cell.length_b   1.000
_cell.length_c   1.000
_cell.angle_alpha   90.00
_cell.angle_beta   90.00
_cell.angle_gamma   90.00
#
_symmetry.space_group_name_H-M   'P 1'
#
loop_
_entity.id
_entity.type
_entity.pdbx_description
1 polymer ?
#
loop_
_entity_poly.entity_id
_entity_poly.type
_entity_poly.pdbx_seq_one_letter_code
_entity_poly.pdbx_strand_id
1 'polypeptide(L)'
;GEEDYKITGSWFKQKVGGVLEKEKAAYLDIWQTLNEHIVQVESGINEKERNRLLKARFSGFIEGFERLYFTHNKLIVSDDSLCRDMRVLVKEKFLHRYSNFFETYSIVQFSKKKQDEYVKYKPEKVEGMINELFEPPVQSYS
;
A
#
# COMPACT_ATOMS: atom_id res chain seq x y z
N GLY A 1 -20.17 7.41 -46.50
CA GLY A 1 -19.82 8.41 -45.49
C GLY A 1 -19.99 7.72 -44.17
N GLU A 2 -18.89 7.41 -43.48
CA GLU A 2 -18.93 6.82 -42.15
C GLU A 2 -19.46 7.85 -41.17
N GLU A 3 -20.65 7.60 -40.61
CA GLU A 3 -21.12 8.33 -39.45
C GLU A 3 -20.27 7.91 -38.25
N ASP A 4 -19.36 8.81 -37.88
CA ASP A 4 -18.54 8.73 -36.70
C ASP A 4 -19.47 8.92 -35.48
N TYR A 5 -20.02 7.83 -34.94
CA TYR A 5 -20.91 7.84 -33.77
C TYR A 5 -20.11 8.19 -32.50
N LYS A 6 -19.72 9.46 -32.38
CA LYS A 6 -19.05 9.96 -31.17
C LYS A 6 -20.04 9.98 -30.02
N ILE A 7 -19.86 9.04 -29.09
CA ILE A 7 -20.57 9.00 -27.82
C ILE A 7 -20.09 10.17 -26.95
N THR A 8 -20.71 11.34 -27.13
CA THR A 8 -20.38 12.58 -26.39
C THR A 8 -21.37 12.90 -25.27
N GLY A 9 -22.38 12.05 -25.09
CA GLY A 9 -23.44 12.25 -24.10
C GLY A 9 -22.90 12.33 -22.67
N SER A 10 -23.37 13.33 -21.91
CA SER A 10 -23.04 13.51 -20.49
C SER A 10 -23.30 12.25 -19.66
N TRP A 11 -24.37 11.51 -19.97
CA TRP A 11 -24.71 10.24 -19.32
C TRP A 11 -23.61 9.16 -19.47
N PHE A 12 -22.93 9.11 -20.63
CA PHE A 12 -21.86 8.13 -20.87
C PHE A 12 -20.61 8.48 -20.06
N LYS A 13 -20.22 9.76 -20.05
CA LYS A 13 -19.11 10.25 -19.22
C LYS A 13 -19.36 10.00 -17.73
N GLN A 14 -20.58 10.27 -17.25
CA GLN A 14 -20.98 9.99 -15.87
C GLN A 14 -20.94 8.49 -15.57
N LYS A 15 -21.44 7.64 -16.48
CA LYS A 15 -21.44 6.19 -16.29
C LYS A 15 -20.01 5.63 -16.22
N VAL A 16 -19.15 6.01 -17.17
CA VAL A 16 -17.74 5.59 -17.20
C VAL A 16 -17.00 6.10 -15.97
N GLY A 17 -17.17 7.37 -15.62
CA GLY A 17 -16.58 7.95 -14.41
C GLY A 17 -17.00 7.21 -13.13
N GLY A 18 -18.29 6.89 -13.00
CA GLY A 18 -18.80 6.14 -11.85
C GLY A 18 -18.24 4.71 -11.76
N VAL A 19 -18.05 4.01 -12.89
CA VAL A 19 -17.40 2.69 -12.90
C VAL A 19 -15.93 2.83 -12.50
N LEU A 20 -15.22 3.81 -13.06
CA LEU A 20 -13.81 4.03 -12.76
C LEU A 20 -13.58 4.32 -11.28
N GLU A 21 -14.37 5.21 -10.68
CA GLU A 21 -14.25 5.52 -9.25
C GLU A 21 -14.58 4.32 -8.36
N LYS A 22 -15.54 3.47 -8.77
CA LYS A 22 -15.84 2.23 -8.04
C LYS A 22 -14.66 1.25 -8.09
N GLU A 23 -14.09 0.99 -9.26
CA GLU A 23 -12.95 0.07 -9.41
C GLU A 23 -11.72 0.61 -8.69
N LYS A 24 -11.49 1.93 -8.76
CA LYS A 24 -10.44 2.62 -8.00
C LYS A 24 -10.65 2.46 -6.49
N ALA A 25 -11.85 2.69 -5.98
CA ALA A 25 -12.14 2.50 -4.56
C ALA A 25 -11.89 1.05 -4.12
N ALA A 26 -12.37 0.08 -4.89
CA ALA A 26 -12.15 -1.35 -4.62
C ALA A 26 -10.65 -1.69 -4.60
N TYR A 27 -9.88 -1.15 -5.54
CA TYR A 27 -8.42 -1.32 -5.57
C TYR A 27 -7.75 -0.74 -4.32
N LEU A 28 -8.12 0.49 -3.93
CA LEU A 28 -7.52 1.14 -2.77
C LEU A 28 -7.91 0.45 -1.45
N ASP A 29 -9.08 -0.18 -1.37
CA ASP A 29 -9.51 -0.93 -0.19
C ASP A 29 -8.67 -2.18 0.07
N ILE A 30 -8.08 -2.78 -0.99
CA ILE A 30 -7.12 -3.88 -0.84
C ILE A 30 -5.91 -3.43 -0.01
N TRP A 31 -5.39 -2.22 -0.26
CA TRP A 31 -4.27 -1.67 0.50
C TRP A 31 -4.65 -1.29 1.93
N GLN A 32 -5.91 -0.96 2.17
CA GLN A 32 -6.42 -0.64 3.51
C GLN A 32 -6.39 -1.86 4.45
N THR A 33 -6.40 -3.08 3.92
CA THR A 33 -6.28 -4.33 4.72
C THR A 33 -4.99 -4.39 5.55
N LEU A 34 -3.91 -3.71 5.12
CA LEU A 34 -2.66 -3.64 5.89
C LEU A 34 -2.87 -3.08 7.30
N ASN A 35 -3.88 -2.24 7.50
CA ASN A 35 -4.18 -1.63 8.79
C ASN A 35 -4.62 -2.65 9.86
N GLU A 36 -5.04 -3.86 9.49
CA GLU A 36 -5.34 -4.95 10.43
C GLU A 36 -4.13 -5.35 11.28
N HIS A 37 -2.92 -5.11 10.76
CA HIS A 37 -1.66 -5.36 11.44
C HIS A 37 -1.06 -4.11 12.10
N ILE A 38 -1.52 -2.91 11.74
CA ILE A 38 -1.01 -1.62 12.24
C ILE A 38 -1.88 -1.15 13.42
N VAL A 39 -1.95 -1.98 14.46
CA VAL A 39 -2.78 -1.73 15.65
C VAL A 39 -1.87 -1.43 16.83
N GLN A 40 -2.19 -0.36 17.57
CA GLN A 40 -1.49 0.01 18.79
C GLN A 40 -1.61 -1.10 19.84
N VAL A 41 -0.53 -1.31 20.60
CA VAL A 41 -0.51 -2.29 21.69
C VAL A 41 -0.91 -1.59 22.98
N GLU A 42 -1.89 -2.16 23.69
CA GLU A 42 -2.42 -1.57 24.93
C GLU A 42 -1.36 -1.43 26.03
N SER A 43 -1.46 -0.35 26.80
CA SER A 43 -0.65 -0.16 27.99
C SER A 43 -1.08 -1.12 29.10
N GLY A 44 -0.13 -1.60 29.91
CA GLY A 44 -0.42 -2.41 31.11
C GLY A 44 -0.39 -3.92 30.89
N ILE A 45 -0.16 -4.39 29.66
CA ILE A 45 0.13 -5.81 29.41
C ILE A 45 1.58 -6.15 29.79
N ASN A 46 1.83 -7.41 30.16
CA ASN A 46 3.17 -7.86 30.49
C ASN A 46 4.11 -7.85 29.26
N GLU A 47 5.41 -7.75 29.52
CA GLU A 47 6.44 -7.65 28.47
C GLU A 47 6.40 -8.83 27.48
N LYS A 48 6.18 -10.06 27.97
CA LYS A 48 6.16 -11.25 27.13
C LYS A 48 5.04 -11.18 26.09
N GLU A 49 3.84 -10.79 26.53
CA GLU A 49 2.68 -10.65 25.64
C GLU A 49 2.85 -9.47 24.69
N ARG A 50 3.33 -8.31 25.17
CA ARG A 50 3.68 -7.17 24.32
C ARG A 50 4.64 -7.58 23.21
N ASN A 51 5.71 -8.28 23.56
CA ASN A 51 6.73 -8.70 22.60
C ASN A 51 6.16 -9.72 21.59
N ARG A 52 5.25 -10.60 22.00
CA ARG A 52 4.54 -11.51 21.10
C ARG A 52 3.64 -10.75 20.12
N LEU A 53 2.86 -9.78 20.61
CA LEU A 53 1.98 -8.97 19.78
C LEU A 53 2.79 -8.17 18.76
N LEU A 54 3.86 -7.49 19.18
CA LEU A 54 4.71 -6.71 18.27
C LEU A 54 5.28 -7.58 17.14
N LYS A 55 5.79 -8.78 17.46
CA LYS A 55 6.24 -9.72 16.41
C LYS A 55 5.12 -10.06 15.41
N ALA A 56 3.93 -10.38 15.91
CA ALA A 56 2.80 -10.73 15.06
C ALA A 56 2.36 -9.55 14.17
N ARG A 57 2.34 -8.32 14.71
CA ARG A 57 1.97 -7.10 13.98
C ARG A 57 3.00 -6.75 12.91
N PHE A 58 4.28 -6.72 13.25
CA PHE A 58 5.34 -6.46 12.26
C PHE A 58 5.39 -7.54 11.18
N SER A 59 5.34 -8.83 11.54
CA SER A 59 5.30 -9.92 10.54
C SER A 59 4.08 -9.82 9.63
N GLY A 60 2.88 -9.62 10.20
CA GLY A 60 1.66 -9.51 9.41
C GLY A 60 1.69 -8.33 8.44
N PHE A 61 2.20 -7.17 8.87
CA PHE A 61 2.40 -6.04 7.98
C PHE A 61 3.41 -6.35 6.88
N ILE A 62 4.59 -6.90 7.22
CA ILE A 62 5.64 -7.26 6.25
C ILE A 62 5.10 -8.21 5.19
N GLU A 63 4.50 -9.32 5.60
CA GLU A 63 3.97 -10.35 4.70
C GLU A 63 2.82 -9.81 3.85
N GLY A 64 1.94 -9.00 4.46
CA GLY A 64 0.87 -8.30 3.76
C GLY A 64 1.39 -7.36 2.68
N PHE A 65 2.34 -6.51 3.05
CA PHE A 65 2.93 -5.52 2.17
C PHE A 65 3.69 -6.16 1.01
N GLU A 66 4.56 -7.14 1.28
CA GLU A 66 5.33 -7.85 0.25
C GLU A 66 4.39 -8.55 -0.76
N ARG A 67 3.32 -9.19 -0.28
CA ARG A 67 2.33 -9.84 -1.13
C ARG A 67 1.61 -8.85 -2.05
N LEU A 68 1.13 -7.74 -1.49
CA LEU A 68 0.44 -6.70 -2.27
C LEU A 68 1.40 -6.06 -3.27
N TYR A 69 2.58 -5.66 -2.82
CA TYR A 69 3.61 -5.07 -3.68
C TYR A 69 3.99 -6.00 -4.83
N PHE A 70 4.29 -7.28 -4.56
CA PHE A 70 4.63 -8.26 -5.61
C PHE A 70 3.48 -8.48 -6.62
N THR A 71 2.24 -8.41 -6.17
CA THR A 71 1.07 -8.58 -7.04
C THR A 71 0.88 -7.34 -7.92
N HIS A 72 1.03 -6.15 -7.35
CA HIS A 72 0.66 -4.90 -7.99
C HIS A 72 1.81 -4.20 -8.72
N ASN A 73 3.07 -4.55 -8.45
CA ASN A 73 4.23 -3.98 -9.16
C ASN A 73 4.33 -4.43 -10.63
N LYS A 74 3.50 -5.37 -11.06
CA LYS A 74 3.38 -5.84 -12.45
C LYS A 74 2.31 -5.08 -13.24
N LEU A 75 1.48 -4.30 -12.55
CA LEU A 75 0.49 -3.46 -13.20
C LEU A 75 1.19 -2.28 -13.86
N ILE A 76 0.65 -1.83 -14.99
CA ILE A 76 1.16 -0.68 -15.73
C ILE A 76 -0.01 0.28 -15.93
N VAL A 77 0.22 1.57 -15.67
CA VAL A 77 -0.76 2.63 -15.92
C VAL A 77 -0.12 3.61 -16.91
N SER A 78 -0.71 3.75 -18.10
CA SER A 78 -0.13 4.54 -19.19
C SER A 78 -0.29 6.07 -19.03
N ASP A 79 -1.16 6.52 -18.14
CA ASP A 79 -1.36 7.94 -17.85
C ASP A 79 -0.53 8.33 -16.62
N ASP A 80 0.48 9.19 -16.82
CA ASP A 80 1.42 9.61 -15.77
C ASP A 80 0.76 10.40 -14.63
N SER A 81 -0.34 11.12 -14.90
CA SER A 81 -1.08 11.83 -13.86
C SER A 81 -1.82 10.84 -12.98
N LEU A 82 -2.58 9.94 -13.61
CA LEU A 82 -3.32 8.90 -12.92
C LEU A 82 -2.38 7.98 -12.12
N CYS A 83 -1.21 7.64 -12.69
CA CYS A 83 -0.18 6.87 -12.02
C CYS A 83 0.27 7.55 -10.70
N ARG A 84 0.65 8.83 -10.77
CA ARG A 84 1.05 9.62 -9.59
C ARG A 84 -0.07 9.72 -8.56
N ASP A 85 -1.29 10.01 -9.00
CA ASP A 85 -2.46 10.11 -8.12
C ASP A 85 -2.75 8.78 -7.42
N MET A 86 -2.68 7.66 -8.15
CA MET A 86 -2.87 6.32 -7.58
C MET A 86 -1.81 5.98 -6.54
N ARG A 87 -0.54 6.32 -6.77
CA ARG A 87 0.54 6.12 -5.78
C ARG A 87 0.26 6.94 -4.51
N VAL A 88 -0.17 8.20 -4.64
CA VAL A 88 -0.56 9.03 -3.49
C VAL A 88 -1.70 8.39 -2.71
N LEU A 89 -2.78 8.02 -3.39
CA LEU A 89 -3.96 7.42 -2.78
C LEU A 89 -3.65 6.08 -2.08
N VAL A 90 -2.79 5.24 -2.65
CA VAL A 90 -2.33 4.01 -2.00
C VAL A 90 -1.60 4.31 -0.70
N LYS A 91 -0.69 5.30 -0.69
CA LYS A 91 0.04 5.71 0.52
C LYS A 91 -0.92 6.22 1.60
N GLU A 92 -1.92 7.02 1.22
CA GLU A 92 -2.93 7.54 2.15
C GLU A 92 -3.72 6.45 2.89
N LYS A 93 -3.87 5.26 2.29
CA LYS A 93 -4.63 4.16 2.91
C LYS A 93 -3.98 3.59 4.17
N PHE A 94 -2.66 3.67 4.33
CA PHE A 94 -1.98 3.02 5.47
C PHE A 94 -0.67 3.70 5.94
N LEU A 95 0.03 4.44 5.09
CA LEU A 95 1.42 4.86 5.34
C LEU A 95 1.54 5.76 6.58
N HIS A 96 0.61 6.70 6.79
CA HIS A 96 0.62 7.55 7.98
C HIS A 96 0.49 6.73 9.28
N ARG A 97 -0.43 5.76 9.31
CA ARG A 97 -0.57 4.85 10.47
C ARG A 97 0.68 4.00 10.66
N TYR A 98 1.23 3.48 9.57
CA TYR A 98 2.44 2.66 9.62
C TYR A 98 3.62 3.45 10.17
N SER A 99 3.80 4.70 9.74
CA SER A 99 4.87 5.58 10.22
C SER A 99 4.78 5.79 11.73
N ASN A 100 3.61 6.17 12.23
CA ASN A 100 3.39 6.36 13.67
C ASN A 100 3.62 5.05 14.45
N PHE A 101 3.14 3.92 13.93
CA PHE A 101 3.36 2.59 14.54
C PHE A 101 4.85 2.23 14.58
N PHE A 102 5.56 2.42 13.47
CA PHE A 102 6.98 2.12 13.36
C PHE A 102 7.81 2.98 14.30
N GLU A 103 7.59 4.30 14.33
CA GLU A 103 8.29 5.21 15.25
C GLU A 103 8.07 4.82 16.71
N THR A 104 6.84 4.43 17.06
CA THR A 104 6.49 4.05 18.44
C THR A 104 7.19 2.75 18.87
N TYR A 105 7.21 1.73 17.99
CA TYR A 105 7.56 0.36 18.42
C TYR A 105 8.90 -0.16 17.90
N SER A 106 9.49 0.45 16.86
CA SER A 106 10.79 -0.01 16.32
C SER A 106 11.94 0.15 17.31
N ILE A 107 11.86 1.17 18.18
CA ILE A 107 12.83 1.43 19.25
C ILE A 107 12.74 0.45 20.42
N VAL A 108 11.63 -0.30 20.53
CA VAL A 108 11.40 -1.25 21.62
C VAL A 108 12.07 -2.57 21.28
N GLN A 109 12.92 -3.09 22.18
CA GLN A 109 13.53 -4.40 21.99
C GLN A 109 12.52 -5.51 22.29
N PHE A 110 11.89 -6.08 21.25
CA PHE A 110 10.90 -7.16 21.37
C PHE A 110 11.39 -8.52 20.84
N SER A 111 12.54 -8.55 20.17
CA SER A 111 13.19 -9.79 19.70
C SER A 111 14.69 -9.79 19.98
N LYS A 112 15.20 -10.79 20.72
CA LYS A 112 16.63 -10.88 21.03
C LYS A 112 17.53 -11.17 19.83
N LYS A 113 17.03 -11.90 18.82
CA LYS A 113 17.84 -12.41 17.70
C LYS A 113 17.45 -11.87 16.33
N LYS A 114 16.19 -11.45 16.18
CA LYS A 114 15.57 -11.15 14.88
C LYS A 114 14.99 -9.74 14.83
N GLN A 115 15.44 -8.83 15.70
CA GLN A 115 14.87 -7.46 15.78
C GLN A 115 14.88 -6.80 14.40
N ASP A 116 16.04 -6.82 13.73
CA ASP A 116 16.24 -6.21 12.41
C ASP A 116 15.32 -6.80 11.33
N GLU A 117 14.98 -8.10 11.40
CA GLU A 117 14.05 -8.73 10.47
C GLU A 117 12.62 -8.16 10.60
N TYR A 118 12.19 -7.86 11.84
CA TYR A 118 10.86 -7.30 12.09
C TYR A 118 10.78 -5.81 11.76
N VAL A 119 11.90 -5.07 11.81
CA VAL A 119 11.94 -3.63 11.52
C VAL A 119 12.59 -3.30 10.18
N LYS A 120 12.75 -4.29 9.29
CA LYS A 120 13.47 -4.17 8.00
C LYS A 120 12.87 -3.12 7.06
N TYR A 121 11.55 -2.93 7.10
CA TYR A 121 10.85 -1.97 6.26
C TYR A 121 10.60 -0.68 7.02
N LYS A 122 11.54 0.25 6.94
CA LYS A 122 11.29 1.62 7.41
C LYS A 122 10.21 2.29 6.55
N PRO A 123 9.44 3.25 7.09
CA PRO A 123 8.41 3.96 6.33
C PRO A 123 8.91 4.55 5.01
N GLU A 124 10.14 5.08 4.98
CA GLU A 124 10.74 5.64 3.76
C GLU A 124 11.00 4.58 2.69
N LYS A 125 11.38 3.36 3.11
CA LYS A 125 11.57 2.26 2.18
C LYS A 125 10.23 1.79 1.61
N VAL A 126 9.19 1.71 2.44
CA VAL A 126 7.83 1.38 2.02
C VAL A 126 7.32 2.40 1.02
N GLU A 127 7.48 3.69 1.32
CA GLU A 127 7.13 4.78 0.39
C GLU A 127 7.88 4.67 -0.94
N GLY A 128 9.20 4.44 -0.89
CA GLY A 128 10.01 4.26 -2.08
C GLY A 128 9.51 3.10 -2.95
N MET A 129 9.15 1.97 -2.35
CA MET A 129 8.57 0.84 -3.07
C MET A 129 7.21 1.20 -3.68
N ILE A 130 6.31 1.88 -2.97
CA ILE A 130 5.05 2.32 -3.56
C ILE A 130 5.28 3.29 -4.73
N ASN A 131 6.34 4.11 -4.67
CA ASN A 131 6.71 4.99 -5.77
C ASN A 131 7.23 4.23 -7.01
N GLU A 132 7.52 2.93 -6.95
CA GLU A 132 7.90 2.11 -8.10
C GLU A 132 6.69 1.42 -8.76
N LEU A 133 5.49 1.52 -8.18
CA LEU A 133 4.29 0.89 -8.73
C LEU A 133 3.86 1.53 -10.06
N PHE A 134 3.22 0.73 -10.91
CA PHE A 134 2.63 1.17 -12.19
C PHE A 134 3.64 1.59 -13.26
N GLU A 135 4.93 1.37 -13.05
CA GLU A 135 5.96 1.65 -14.06
C GLU A 135 6.05 0.52 -15.08
N PRO A 136 6.26 0.84 -16.36
CA PRO A 136 6.61 -0.18 -17.34
C PRO A 136 7.98 -0.79 -16.96
N PRO A 137 8.19 -2.09 -17.24
CA PRO A 137 9.51 -2.70 -17.09
C PRO A 137 10.53 -1.91 -17.90
N VAL A 138 11.64 -1.51 -17.28
CA VAL A 138 12.73 -0.86 -18.01
C VAL A 138 13.22 -1.84 -19.06
N GLN A 139 12.94 -1.55 -20.34
CA GLN A 139 13.55 -2.29 -21.45
C GLN A 139 15.04 -1.98 -21.42
N SER A 140 15.83 -2.93 -20.95
CA SER A 140 17.28 -2.91 -21.08
C SER A 140 17.60 -3.14 -22.55
N TYR A 141 17.70 -2.05 -23.31
CA TYR A 141 18.36 -2.12 -24.61
C TYR A 141 19.82 -2.46 -24.35
N SER A 142 20.18 -3.70 -24.69
CA SER A 142 21.56 -4.20 -24.75
C SER A 142 22.12 -3.94 -26.13
#